data_AF-A0A1Q3PNR2-F1
#
_entry.id   AF-A0A1Q3PNR2-F1
#
_cell.length_a   1.000
_cell.length_b   1.000
_cell.length_c   1.000
_cell.angle_alpha   90.00
_cell.angle_beta   90.00
_cell.angle_gamma   90.00
#
_symmetry.space_group_name_H-M   'P 1'
#
loop_
_entity.id
_entity.type
_entity.pdbx_description
1 polymer ?
#
loop_
_entity_poly.entity_id
_entity_poly.type
_entity_poly.pdbx_seq_one_letter_code
_entity_poly.pdbx_strand_id
1 'polypeptide(L)'
;MTSHTSSNHCNDRIYCIEAFKKQVEKLRKNNSYKDIDEVLFQFLNNKSIDQFRTGTLLNKSLSHPYIKHDISGRGGYRLYYLAVIINECLYLAYIHPKTGTHGSQNTTHEARAAFYKLVAEAIETGALYQVKLASERLTFCLTLPK
;
A
#
# COMPACT_ATOMS: atom_id res chain seq x y z
N MET A 1 34.65 9.67 12.02
CA MET A 1 33.77 10.49 11.18
C MET A 1 32.50 9.69 10.93
N THR A 2 31.48 9.95 11.74
CA THR A 2 30.19 9.26 11.69
C THR A 2 29.39 9.77 10.50
N SER A 3 29.24 8.95 9.47
CA SER A 3 28.31 9.18 8.38
C SER A 3 26.88 9.05 8.90
N HIS A 4 26.22 10.19 9.12
CA HIS A 4 24.76 10.27 9.21
C HIS A 4 24.17 10.08 7.82
N THR A 5 23.88 8.83 7.44
CA THR A 5 22.92 8.56 6.39
C THR A 5 21.52 8.73 6.99
N SER A 6 20.99 9.94 6.93
CA SER A 6 19.54 10.16 7.05
C SER A 6 18.90 9.55 5.81
N SER A 7 18.67 8.24 5.84
CA SER A 7 17.91 7.54 4.82
C SER A 7 16.46 8.01 4.91
N ASN A 8 16.04 8.88 3.99
CA ASN A 8 14.65 9.31 3.78
C ASN A 8 13.76 8.16 3.27
N HIS A 9 13.84 6.98 3.91
CA HIS A 9 13.09 5.80 3.52
C HIS A 9 11.80 5.77 4.34
N CYS A 10 10.66 5.77 3.64
CA CYS A 10 9.32 5.66 4.22
C CYS A 10 9.08 4.30 4.92
N ASN A 11 10.01 3.36 4.81
CA ASN A 11 9.87 1.96 5.23
C ASN A 11 9.37 1.77 6.67
N ASP A 12 9.67 2.69 7.60
CA ASP A 12 9.23 2.57 9.00
C ASP A 12 7.79 3.05 9.24
N ARG A 13 7.18 3.76 8.28
CA ARG A 13 5.85 4.40 8.41
C ARG A 13 4.87 3.95 7.32
N ILE A 14 4.97 2.69 6.93
CA ILE A 14 4.01 2.04 6.03
C ILE A 14 2.98 1.29 6.86
N TYR A 15 1.71 1.61 6.63
CA TYR A 15 0.57 1.00 7.30
C TYR A 15 -0.42 0.47 6.27
N CYS A 16 -1.27 -0.46 6.67
CA CYS A 16 -2.38 -0.91 5.85
C CYS A 16 -3.63 -1.20 6.67
N ILE A 17 -4.79 -1.11 6.02
CA ILE A 17 -6.06 -1.54 6.61
C ILE A 17 -6.25 -3.05 6.46
N GLU A 18 -7.15 -3.62 7.27
CA GLU A 18 -7.52 -5.04 7.24
C GLU A 18 -7.85 -5.54 5.82
N ALA A 19 -8.56 -4.73 5.03
CA ALA A 19 -8.96 -5.09 3.67
C ALA A 19 -7.74 -5.37 2.75
N PHE A 20 -6.68 -4.57 2.88
CA PHE A 20 -5.43 -4.78 2.14
C PHE A 20 -4.74 -6.08 2.59
N LYS A 21 -4.56 -6.25 3.91
CA LYS A 21 -3.95 -7.46 4.50
C LYS A 21 -4.66 -8.72 4.03
N LYS A 22 -5.99 -8.77 4.14
CA LYS A 22 -6.80 -9.92 3.71
C LYS A 22 -6.63 -10.25 2.23
N GLN A 23 -6.52 -9.24 1.36
CA GLN A 23 -6.27 -9.49 -0.05
C GLN A 23 -4.87 -10.05 -0.32
N VAL A 24 -3.83 -9.50 0.31
CA VAL A 24 -2.47 -10.05 0.17
C VAL A 24 -2.42 -11.49 0.66
N GLU A 25 -3.00 -11.78 1.83
CA GLU A 25 -3.10 -13.14 2.38
C GLU A 25 -3.89 -14.09 1.47
N LYS A 26 -4.94 -13.61 0.81
CA LYS A 26 -5.69 -14.38 -0.20
C LYS A 26 -4.83 -14.69 -1.41
N LEU A 27 -4.10 -13.70 -1.94
CA LEU A 27 -3.26 -13.86 -3.12
C LEU A 27 -2.09 -14.83 -2.86
N ARG A 28 -1.45 -14.73 -1.68
CA ARG A 28 -0.38 -15.65 -1.25
C ARG A 28 -0.77 -17.12 -1.28
N LYS A 29 -2.05 -17.45 -1.04
CA LYS A 29 -2.57 -18.82 -1.05
C LYS A 29 -2.76 -19.39 -2.46
N ASN A 30 -2.64 -18.56 -3.49
CA ASN A 30 -2.85 -18.97 -4.88
C ASN A 30 -1.52 -18.91 -5.65
N ASN A 31 -1.10 -20.06 -6.18
CA ASN A 31 0.16 -20.22 -6.90
C ASN A 31 0.34 -19.28 -8.09
N SER A 32 -0.76 -18.77 -8.67
CA SER A 32 -0.72 -17.81 -9.79
C SER A 32 -0.22 -16.43 -9.39
N TYR A 33 -0.11 -16.15 -8.08
CA TYR A 33 0.25 -14.85 -7.51
C TYR A 33 1.37 -14.97 -6.47
N LYS A 34 2.22 -15.98 -6.60
CA LYS A 34 3.33 -16.26 -5.65
C LYS A 34 4.38 -15.14 -5.56
N ASP A 35 4.41 -14.26 -6.56
CA ASP A 35 5.27 -13.09 -6.69
C ASP A 35 4.74 -11.85 -5.95
N ILE A 36 3.54 -11.90 -5.36
CA ILE A 36 2.92 -10.74 -4.70
C ILE A 36 3.81 -10.10 -3.64
N ASP A 37 4.53 -10.91 -2.87
CA ASP A 37 5.44 -10.43 -1.82
C ASP A 37 6.66 -9.73 -2.40
N GLU A 38 7.32 -10.34 -3.38
CA GLU A 38 8.47 -9.77 -4.07
C GLU A 38 8.09 -8.46 -4.76
N VAL A 39 6.96 -8.45 -5.48
CA VAL A 39 6.47 -7.27 -6.21
C VAL A 39 6.15 -6.12 -5.26
N LEU A 40 5.46 -6.39 -4.14
CA LEU A 40 5.18 -5.37 -3.14
C LEU A 40 6.45 -4.92 -2.42
N PHE A 41 7.37 -5.83 -2.11
CA PHE A 41 8.63 -5.51 -1.48
C PHE A 41 9.46 -4.56 -2.36
N GLN A 42 9.64 -4.91 -3.64
CA GLN A 42 10.36 -4.07 -4.59
C GLN A 42 9.69 -2.71 -4.79
N PHE A 43 8.35 -2.68 -4.85
CA PHE A 43 7.62 -1.42 -4.98
C PHE A 43 7.78 -0.52 -3.75
N LEU A 44 7.69 -1.08 -2.55
CA LEU A 44 7.72 -0.32 -1.30
C LEU A 44 9.13 0.07 -0.87
N ASN A 45 10.12 -0.81 -1.05
CA ASN A 45 11.48 -0.60 -0.59
C ASN A 45 12.28 0.40 -1.45
N ASN A 46 11.94 0.51 -2.75
CA ASN A 46 12.72 1.30 -3.70
C ASN A 46 12.17 2.72 -3.93
N LYS A 47 11.30 3.21 -3.03
CA LYS A 47 10.59 4.48 -3.21
C LYS A 47 10.63 5.36 -1.96
N SER A 48 10.88 6.66 -2.16
CA SER A 48 10.61 7.71 -1.18
C SER A 48 9.13 8.08 -1.15
N ILE A 49 8.69 8.81 -0.12
CA ILE A 49 7.29 9.28 0.00
C ILE A 49 6.84 10.08 -1.23
N ASP A 50 7.71 10.93 -1.79
CA ASP A 50 7.40 11.71 -2.99
C ASP A 50 7.25 10.83 -4.25
N GLN A 51 8.01 9.74 -4.34
CA GLN A 51 7.88 8.78 -5.45
C GLN A 51 6.60 7.93 -5.38
N PHE A 52 5.91 7.91 -4.23
CA PHE A 52 4.56 7.37 -4.14
C PHE A 52 3.51 8.37 -4.65
N ARG A 53 3.86 9.65 -4.86
CA ARG A 53 2.91 10.67 -5.34
C ARG A 53 2.68 10.65 -6.86
N THR A 54 3.48 9.89 -7.61
CA THR A 54 3.52 9.93 -9.08
C THR A 54 2.50 9.01 -9.79
N GLY A 55 1.54 8.43 -9.05
CA GLY A 55 0.50 7.57 -9.63
C GLY A 55 -0.72 8.33 -10.16
N THR A 56 -1.78 7.59 -10.52
CA THR A 56 -3.07 8.20 -10.87
C THR A 56 -3.72 8.75 -9.60
N LEU A 57 -3.81 10.07 -9.48
CA LEU A 57 -4.53 10.72 -8.40
C LEU A 57 -6.04 10.44 -8.54
N LEU A 58 -6.64 9.88 -7.50
CA LEU A 58 -8.04 9.47 -7.45
C LEU A 58 -8.93 10.46 -6.68
N ASN A 59 -8.35 11.44 -6.00
CA ASN A 59 -9.04 12.54 -5.33
C ASN A 59 -8.46 13.90 -5.77
N LYS A 60 -8.94 15.02 -5.21
CA LYS A 60 -8.41 16.36 -5.50
C LYS A 60 -7.46 16.88 -4.41
N SER A 61 -7.08 16.03 -3.45
CA SER A 61 -6.27 16.46 -2.31
C SER A 61 -4.78 16.35 -2.62
N LEU A 62 -4.06 17.46 -2.53
CA LEU A 62 -2.60 17.46 -2.66
C LEU A 62 -1.90 17.10 -1.35
N SER A 63 -2.54 17.30 -0.19
CA SER A 63 -1.98 17.00 1.13
C SER A 63 -2.22 15.55 1.57
N HIS A 64 -3.33 14.95 1.11
CA HIS A 64 -3.70 13.55 1.34
C HIS A 64 -4.06 12.88 0.00
N PRO A 65 -3.12 12.79 -0.95
CA PRO A 65 -3.38 12.21 -2.24
C PRO A 65 -3.76 10.72 -2.12
N TYR A 66 -4.94 10.39 -2.62
CA TYR A 66 -5.37 9.00 -2.79
C TYR A 66 -4.99 8.53 -4.18
N ILE A 67 -4.15 7.51 -4.27
CA ILE A 67 -3.40 7.19 -5.49
C ILE A 67 -3.66 5.75 -5.89
N LYS A 68 -3.83 5.55 -7.20
CA LYS A 68 -3.71 4.25 -7.84
C LYS A 68 -2.35 4.13 -8.50
N HIS A 69 -1.68 3.02 -8.26
CA HIS A 69 -0.44 2.68 -8.93
C HIS A 69 -0.53 1.28 -9.54
N ASP A 70 -0.18 1.21 -10.82
CA ASP A 70 -0.04 -0.03 -11.56
C ASP A 70 1.40 -0.54 -11.34
N ILE A 71 1.57 -1.77 -10.86
CA ILE A 71 2.88 -2.36 -10.55
C ILE A 71 3.11 -3.64 -11.38
N SER A 72 4.34 -3.90 -11.80
CA SER A 72 4.77 -5.09 -12.56
C SER A 72 4.06 -5.36 -13.90
N GLY A 73 3.82 -4.32 -14.70
CA GLY A 73 3.44 -4.48 -16.12
C GLY A 73 2.04 -5.09 -16.37
N ARG A 74 1.89 -5.85 -17.47
CA ARG A 74 0.59 -6.37 -17.98
C ARG A 74 -0.01 -7.45 -17.07
N GLY A 75 0.82 -8.29 -16.47
CA GLY A 75 0.40 -9.36 -15.54
C GLY A 75 0.42 -8.97 -14.06
N GLY A 76 0.88 -7.76 -13.72
CA GLY A 76 1.03 -7.33 -12.34
C GLY A 76 -0.26 -6.85 -11.68
N TYR A 77 -0.16 -5.86 -10.80
CA TYR A 77 -1.22 -5.51 -9.86
C TYR A 77 -1.64 -4.04 -9.96
N ARG A 78 -2.85 -3.76 -9.46
CA ARG A 78 -3.36 -2.43 -9.19
C ARG A 78 -3.37 -2.22 -7.69
N LEU A 79 -2.54 -1.30 -7.23
CA LEU A 79 -2.39 -0.95 -5.83
C LEU A 79 -3.04 0.41 -5.58
N TYR A 80 -3.82 0.51 -4.51
CA TYR A 80 -4.54 1.71 -4.08
C TYR A 80 -4.07 2.08 -2.68
N TYR A 81 -3.66 3.33 -2.48
CA TYR A 81 -3.13 3.82 -1.20
C TYR A 81 -3.36 5.31 -1.02
N LEU A 82 -3.37 5.74 0.23
CA LEU A 82 -3.29 7.14 0.63
C LEU A 82 -1.84 7.45 0.98
N ALA A 83 -1.21 8.37 0.25
CA ALA A 83 0.08 8.92 0.65
C ALA A 83 -0.18 10.18 1.46
N VAL A 84 0.30 10.25 2.70
CA VAL A 84 0.06 11.40 3.59
C VAL A 84 1.35 12.19 3.75
N ILE A 85 1.30 13.48 3.39
CA ILE A 85 2.46 14.38 3.41
C ILE A 85 2.86 14.74 4.83
N ILE A 86 1.86 14.94 5.70
CA ILE A 86 2.08 15.27 7.10
C ILE A 86 2.39 13.97 7.84
N ASN A 87 3.59 13.88 8.42
CA ASN A 87 4.14 12.70 9.11
C ASN A 87 4.77 11.62 8.21
N GLU A 88 4.87 11.83 6.90
CA GLU A 88 5.55 10.91 5.95
C GLU A 88 5.06 9.45 6.01
N CYS A 89 3.75 9.28 6.20
CA CYS A 89 3.12 7.97 6.31
C CYS A 89 2.49 7.53 4.99
N LEU A 90 2.56 6.22 4.71
CA LEU A 90 1.89 5.58 3.59
C LEU A 90 0.82 4.62 4.11
N TYR A 91 -0.44 4.77 3.67
CA TYR A 91 -1.55 3.91 4.08
C TYR A 91 -2.08 3.11 2.90
N LEU A 92 -1.77 1.82 2.85
CA LEU A 92 -2.21 0.91 1.81
C LEU A 92 -3.68 0.51 2.03
N ALA A 93 -4.52 0.76 1.03
CA ALA A 93 -5.97 0.61 1.12
C ALA A 93 -6.43 -0.71 0.50
N TYR A 94 -5.96 -1.00 -0.72
CA TYR A 94 -6.40 -2.19 -1.46
C TYR A 94 -5.40 -2.60 -2.54
N ILE A 95 -5.38 -3.87 -2.90
CA ILE A 95 -4.63 -4.40 -4.04
C ILE A 95 -5.41 -5.51 -4.73
N HIS A 96 -5.30 -5.58 -6.05
CA HIS A 96 -5.76 -6.73 -6.82
C HIS A 96 -4.93 -6.94 -8.09
N PRO A 97 -4.84 -8.18 -8.61
CA PRO A 97 -4.23 -8.45 -9.91
C PRO A 97 -4.92 -7.69 -11.05
N LYS A 98 -4.18 -7.42 -12.12
CA LYS A 98 -4.77 -6.85 -13.34
C LYS A 98 -5.53 -7.88 -14.16
N THR A 99 -5.11 -9.14 -14.08
CA THR A 99 -5.57 -10.28 -14.88
C THR A 99 -5.67 -11.57 -14.04
N GLY A 100 -6.28 -12.61 -14.59
CA GLY A 100 -6.45 -13.93 -13.94
C GLY A 100 -7.70 -14.01 -13.06
N THR A 101 -7.83 -15.10 -12.29
CA THR A 101 -9.04 -15.44 -11.50
C THR A 101 -9.41 -14.41 -10.43
N HIS A 102 -8.44 -13.67 -9.91
CA HIS A 102 -8.65 -12.53 -9.01
C HIS A 102 -8.38 -11.18 -9.68
N GLY A 103 -8.15 -11.19 -11.00
CA GLY A 103 -8.06 -9.99 -11.80
C GLY A 103 -9.43 -9.35 -12.00
N SER A 104 -9.45 -8.03 -11.98
CA SER A 104 -10.66 -7.25 -12.27
C SER A 104 -10.29 -5.96 -12.96
N GLN A 105 -11.28 -5.28 -13.55
CA GLN A 105 -11.11 -3.92 -14.04
C GLN A 105 -10.74 -2.96 -12.89
N ASN A 106 -10.46 -1.69 -13.21
CA ASN A 106 -10.25 -0.69 -12.16
C ASN A 106 -11.44 -0.68 -11.19
N THR A 107 -11.17 -0.46 -9.90
CA THR A 107 -12.24 -0.31 -8.90
C THR A 107 -13.19 0.82 -9.29
N THR A 108 -14.48 0.68 -8.95
CA THR A 108 -15.47 1.73 -9.20
C THR A 108 -15.22 2.94 -8.30
N HIS A 109 -15.89 4.06 -8.59
CA HIS A 109 -15.80 5.24 -7.74
C HIS A 109 -16.31 4.96 -6.32
N GLU A 110 -17.38 4.18 -6.19
CA GLU A 110 -18.00 3.79 -4.92
C GLU A 110 -17.06 2.92 -4.10
N ALA A 111 -16.41 1.93 -4.73
CA ALA A 111 -15.42 1.09 -4.05
C ALA A 111 -14.22 1.92 -3.56
N ARG A 112 -13.75 2.89 -4.37
CA ARG A 112 -12.66 3.80 -3.98
C ARG A 112 -13.04 4.67 -2.78
N ALA A 113 -14.26 5.22 -2.77
CA ALA A 113 -14.78 6.01 -1.66
C ALA A 113 -14.90 5.17 -0.38
N ALA A 114 -15.36 3.91 -0.50
CA ALA A 114 -15.43 2.99 0.61
C ALA A 114 -14.04 2.69 1.21
N PHE A 115 -13.05 2.37 0.37
CA PHE A 115 -11.68 2.15 0.84
C PHE A 115 -11.08 3.40 1.50
N TYR A 116 -11.32 4.59 0.92
CA TYR A 116 -10.87 5.84 1.51
C TYR A 116 -11.47 6.06 2.90
N LYS A 117 -12.78 5.82 3.06
CA LYS A 117 -13.46 5.92 4.37
C LYS A 117 -12.86 4.95 5.38
N LEU A 118 -12.61 3.69 4.98
CA LEU A 118 -11.97 2.70 5.85
C LEU A 118 -10.56 3.10 6.27
N VAL A 119 -9.77 3.71 5.38
CA VAL A 119 -8.45 4.25 5.72
C VAL A 119 -8.58 5.37 6.75
N ALA A 120 -9.50 6.33 6.54
CA ALA A 120 -9.71 7.43 7.47
C ALA A 120 -10.14 6.94 8.86
N GLU A 121 -11.09 6.01 8.92
CA GLU A 121 -11.55 5.39 10.17
C GLU A 121 -10.44 4.61 10.87
N ALA A 122 -9.64 3.84 10.13
CA ALA A 122 -8.51 3.10 10.70
C ALA A 122 -7.41 4.03 11.25
N ILE A 123 -7.18 5.19 10.61
CA ILE A 123 -6.27 6.23 11.12
C ILE A 123 -6.79 6.80 12.44
N GLU A 124 -8.08 7.11 12.51
CA GLU A 124 -8.72 7.68 13.70
C GLU A 124 -8.75 6.70 14.88
N THR A 125 -9.13 5.45 14.62
CA THR A 125 -9.27 4.40 15.63
C THR A 125 -7.97 3.68 15.98
N GLY A 126 -6.91 3.88 15.19
CA GLY A 126 -5.65 3.12 15.31
C GLY A 126 -5.75 1.67 14.84
N ALA A 127 -6.83 1.28 14.16
CA ALA A 127 -7.06 -0.06 13.61
C ALA A 127 -6.24 -0.34 12.34
N LEU A 128 -4.92 -0.16 12.44
CA LEU A 128 -3.96 -0.30 11.35
C LEU A 128 -3.00 -1.47 11.61
N TYR A 129 -2.44 -1.98 10.52
CA TYR A 129 -1.30 -2.89 10.58
C TYR A 129 -0.06 -2.15 10.08
N GLN A 130 1.03 -2.18 10.85
CA GLN A 130 2.33 -1.77 10.34
C GLN A 130 2.82 -2.82 9.36
N VAL A 131 3.24 -2.38 8.17
CA VAL A 131 3.84 -3.23 7.14
C VAL A 131 5.34 -3.20 7.36
N LYS A 132 5.92 -4.35 7.70
CA LYS A 132 7.37 -4.51 7.81
C LYS A 132 7.91 -5.26 6.61
N LEU A 133 8.98 -4.72 6.05
CA LEU A 133 9.71 -5.29 4.92
C LEU A 133 10.92 -6.05 5.48
N ALA A 134 10.96 -7.38 5.30
CA ALA A 134 12.07 -8.21 5.74
C ALA A 134 12.22 -9.42 4.81
N SER A 135 13.46 -9.72 4.41
CA SER A 135 13.78 -10.89 3.58
C SER A 135 12.88 -11.03 2.34
N GLU A 136 12.69 -9.93 1.60
CA GLU A 136 11.85 -9.86 0.38
C GLU A 136 10.37 -10.21 0.60
N ARG A 137 9.89 -10.11 1.85
CA ARG A 137 8.51 -10.39 2.23
C ARG A 137 7.92 -9.26 3.05
N LEU A 138 6.60 -9.17 2.99
CA LEU A 138 5.82 -8.29 3.84
C LEU A 138 5.32 -9.06 5.07
N THR A 139 5.45 -8.45 6.24
CA THR A 139 4.76 -8.91 7.45
C THR A 139 3.85 -7.82 7.98
N PHE A 140 2.74 -8.23 8.59
CA PHE A 140 1.73 -7.31 9.11
C PHE A 140 1.73 -7.41 10.64
N CYS A 141 2.15 -6.34 11.31
CA CYS A 141 2.13 -6.26 12.77
C CYS A 141 0.96 -5.37 13.20
N LEU A 142 0.15 -5.81 14.15
CA LEU A 142 -0.87 -4.95 14.76
C LEU A 142 -0.18 -3.72 15.36
N THR A 143 -0.69 -2.53 15.06
CA THR A 143 -0.29 -1.35 15.81
C THR A 143 -0.98 -1.37 17.16
N LEU A 144 -0.24 -1.14 18.24
CA LEU A 144 -0.87 -0.87 19.52
C LEU A 144 -1.70 0.42 19.39
N PRO A 145 -2.91 0.47 19.97
CA PRO A 145 -3.66 1.71 20.03
C PRO A 145 -2.80 2.78 20.71
N LYS A 146 -2.81 3.99 20.15
CA LYS A 146 -2.11 5.15 20.70
C LYS A 146 -2.78 5.64 21.97
#